data_AF-A1T9C2-F1
#
_entry.id   AF-A1T9C2-F1
#
_cell.length_a   1.000
_cell.length_b   1.000
_cell.length_c   1.000
_cell.angle_alpha   90.00
_cell.angle_beta   90.00
_cell.angle_gamma   90.00
#
_symmetry.space_group_name_H-M   'P 1'
#
loop_
_entity.id
_entity.type
_entity.pdbx_description
1 polymer ?
#
loop_
_entity_poly.entity_id
_entity_poly.type
_entity_poly.pdbx_seq_one_letter_code
_entity_poly.pdbx_strand_id
1 'polypeptide(L)'
;MRGLLAAAGAASVAALGVTCPSPYTLAANVLTVTGYTAGGALEWDMSEVFQGSYCDADSGNTCTPVKYLSGVPLVGEYDGLRALRSAITSSTGETVVLAYSQGALIAADWIEQNAGTSGSPSPENLSFVFLGNSLRKYGGVRPAYEIDPPTPESDYHVTDIAIEYDGAADFPDNPFNLLALANAFAGFQYVHIYGYDDVDLENDEKLVWNDGNTTYVLIRRENIPLLEPLRLMGLHELADQLNGPLKEIIDSAYNRDYPGLVDSTPQRAATQDLSALQVDEDDEVEEVGEVTDAAADDIDAAADKASDDISDIDDESASSAVDSEEDAGDGADTESGDTDGGDLLDDSSEEDSADDSTGGSAPDSDDSASEPTSGAGDDSSAPSASEADSDSGSDAEGSAE
;
A
#
# COMPACT_ATOMS: atom_id res chain seq x y z
N MET A 1 7.88 44.69 -72.22
CA MET A 1 7.02 43.73 -71.49
C MET A 1 7.40 42.33 -71.90
N ARG A 2 7.62 41.42 -70.93
CA ARG A 2 7.72 39.95 -71.10
C ARG A 2 8.87 39.46 -72.03
N GLY A 3 9.57 38.38 -71.74
CA GLY A 3 9.61 37.55 -70.53
C GLY A 3 10.69 36.48 -70.66
N LEU A 4 11.23 36.00 -69.54
CA LEU A 4 12.18 34.89 -69.49
C LEU A 4 11.53 33.73 -68.74
N LEU A 5 11.53 32.54 -69.34
CA LEU A 5 11.28 31.30 -68.59
C LEU A 5 12.61 30.85 -67.98
N ALA A 6 12.61 30.61 -66.67
CA ALA A 6 13.69 29.89 -66.00
C ALA A 6 13.37 28.38 -65.98
N ALA A 7 14.38 27.54 -66.14
CA ALA A 7 14.23 26.09 -66.05
C ALA A 7 14.22 25.64 -64.58
N ALA A 8 13.42 24.63 -64.26
CA ALA A 8 13.43 23.99 -62.95
C ALA A 8 14.58 22.96 -62.87
N GLY A 9 15.48 23.15 -61.92
CA GLY A 9 16.45 22.14 -61.50
C GLY A 9 15.97 21.46 -60.22
N ALA A 10 15.81 20.14 -60.24
CA ALA A 10 15.49 19.36 -59.04
C ALA A 10 16.78 19.01 -58.30
N ALA A 11 16.88 19.38 -57.02
CA ALA A 11 17.95 18.96 -56.13
C ALA A 11 17.41 17.93 -55.13
N SER A 12 17.80 16.67 -55.30
CA SER A 12 17.45 15.61 -54.36
C SER A 12 18.38 15.67 -53.14
N VAL A 13 17.88 16.18 -52.02
CA VAL A 13 18.57 16.10 -50.73
C VAL A 13 18.40 14.67 -50.19
N ALA A 14 19.49 13.92 -50.10
CA ALA A 14 19.49 12.63 -49.42
C ALA A 14 19.51 12.86 -47.90
N ALA A 15 18.37 12.70 -47.25
CA ALA A 15 18.29 12.71 -45.80
C ALA A 15 18.93 11.42 -45.25
N LEU A 16 20.16 11.53 -44.75
CA LEU A 16 20.75 10.50 -43.90
C LEU A 16 20.03 10.54 -42.56
N GLY A 17 19.08 9.62 -42.37
CA GLY A 17 18.40 9.46 -41.10
C GLY A 17 19.39 8.98 -40.04
N VAL A 18 19.78 9.87 -39.13
CA VAL A 18 20.39 9.49 -37.87
C VAL A 18 19.30 8.82 -37.05
N THR A 19 19.29 7.48 -37.07
CA THR A 19 18.52 6.71 -36.11
C THR A 19 19.16 6.92 -34.74
N CYS A 20 18.59 7.81 -33.95
CA CYS A 20 18.83 7.80 -32.51
C CYS A 20 18.50 6.37 -32.03
N PRO A 21 19.37 5.71 -31.24
CA PRO A 21 18.93 4.50 -30.55
C PRO A 21 17.73 4.88 -29.67
N SER A 22 16.66 4.10 -29.71
CA SER A 22 15.63 4.22 -28.68
C SER A 22 16.32 4.08 -27.32
N PRO A 23 16.06 4.95 -26.33
CA PRO A 23 16.44 4.64 -24.97
C PRO A 23 15.73 3.33 -24.62
N TYR A 24 16.52 2.28 -24.33
CA TYR A 24 15.99 1.09 -23.69
C TYR A 24 15.78 1.43 -22.21
N THR A 25 14.71 2.17 -21.92
CA THR A 25 14.10 2.13 -20.58
C THR A 25 13.81 0.66 -20.31
N LEU A 26 14.55 0.08 -19.37
CA LEU A 26 14.32 -1.30 -18.95
C LEU A 26 12.93 -1.36 -18.31
N ALA A 27 12.21 -2.45 -18.55
CA ALA A 27 10.95 -2.71 -17.86
C ALA A 27 11.20 -2.73 -16.34
N ALA A 28 10.40 -2.00 -15.56
CA ALA A 28 10.45 -2.14 -14.11
C ALA A 28 10.03 -3.57 -13.73
N ASN A 29 10.78 -4.16 -12.79
CA ASN A 29 10.47 -5.47 -12.24
C ASN A 29 9.42 -5.32 -11.14
N VAL A 30 8.18 -5.72 -11.40
CA VAL A 30 7.08 -5.54 -10.44
C VAL A 30 6.86 -6.86 -9.69
N LEU A 31 7.20 -6.87 -8.40
CA LEU A 31 6.93 -8.00 -7.51
C LEU A 31 5.50 -7.87 -6.96
N THR A 32 4.57 -8.70 -7.43
CA THR A 32 3.17 -8.63 -6.97
C THR A 32 2.96 -9.50 -5.73
N VAL A 33 2.45 -8.90 -4.65
CA VAL A 33 2.16 -9.57 -3.37
C VAL A 33 0.65 -9.52 -3.12
N THR A 34 0.00 -10.66 -3.33
CA THR A 34 -1.45 -10.82 -3.18
C THR A 34 -1.92 -10.67 -1.73
N GLY A 35 -3.21 -10.38 -1.55
CA GLY A 35 -3.89 -10.38 -0.26
C GLY A 35 -4.22 -11.78 0.25
N TYR A 36 -4.97 -11.84 1.35
CA TYR A 36 -5.39 -13.11 1.94
C TYR A 36 -6.42 -13.82 1.04
N THR A 37 -6.12 -15.06 0.65
CA THR A 37 -6.90 -15.83 -0.35
C THR A 37 -7.94 -16.78 0.27
N ALA A 38 -8.13 -16.77 1.59
CA ALA A 38 -9.11 -17.59 2.30
C ALA A 38 -9.07 -19.10 1.91
N GLY A 39 -7.89 -19.71 1.97
CA GLY A 39 -7.66 -21.10 1.54
C GLY A 39 -7.73 -21.33 0.02
N GLY A 40 -7.66 -20.26 -0.79
CA GLY A 40 -7.91 -20.31 -2.24
C GLY A 40 -9.38 -20.15 -2.63
N ALA A 41 -10.25 -19.70 -1.71
CA ALA A 41 -11.65 -19.36 -2.01
C ALA A 41 -11.83 -17.91 -2.50
N LEU A 42 -10.84 -17.04 -2.26
CA LEU A 42 -10.70 -15.72 -2.89
C LEU A 42 -9.46 -15.77 -3.77
N GLU A 43 -9.63 -15.72 -5.08
CA GLU A 43 -8.52 -15.55 -6.03
C GLU A 43 -8.43 -14.07 -6.42
N TRP A 44 -7.20 -13.59 -6.60
CA TRP A 44 -6.85 -12.17 -6.66
C TRP A 44 -5.88 -11.96 -7.82
N ASP A 45 -6.37 -11.47 -8.96
CA ASP A 45 -5.50 -11.20 -10.10
C ASP A 45 -4.83 -9.83 -9.97
N MET A 46 -3.67 -9.84 -9.32
CA MET A 46 -2.78 -8.67 -9.18
C MET A 46 -2.32 -8.07 -10.52
N SER A 47 -2.66 -8.66 -11.68
CA SER A 47 -2.42 -8.08 -13.00
C SER A 47 -3.60 -7.29 -13.58
N GLU A 48 -4.82 -7.47 -13.07
CA GLU A 48 -6.01 -6.67 -13.47
C GLU A 48 -6.18 -5.40 -12.61
N VAL A 49 -5.61 -5.39 -11.40
CA VAL A 49 -5.56 -4.25 -10.45
C VAL A 49 -5.21 -2.91 -11.13
N PHE A 50 -6.00 -1.87 -10.84
CA PHE A 50 -5.90 -0.53 -11.43
C PHE A 50 -5.99 -0.51 -12.96
N GLN A 51 -6.97 -1.23 -13.53
CA GLN A 51 -7.13 -1.45 -14.97
C GLN A 51 -5.82 -1.96 -15.61
N GLY A 52 -5.11 -2.81 -14.88
CA GLY A 52 -3.82 -3.38 -15.23
C GLY A 52 -2.64 -2.39 -15.30
N SER A 53 -2.74 -1.16 -14.80
CA SER A 53 -1.76 -0.09 -15.03
C SER A 53 -0.29 -0.43 -14.70
N TYR A 54 -0.07 -1.39 -13.80
CA TYR A 54 1.26 -1.86 -13.40
C TYR A 54 1.75 -3.12 -14.13
N CYS A 55 0.86 -3.91 -14.74
CA CYS A 55 1.16 -5.27 -15.20
C CYS A 55 0.71 -5.61 -16.62
N ASP A 56 -0.19 -4.83 -17.20
CA ASP A 56 -0.73 -5.10 -18.53
C ASP A 56 0.32 -4.83 -19.62
N ALA A 57 0.11 -5.35 -20.82
CA ALA A 57 1.12 -5.29 -21.89
C ALA A 57 1.52 -3.85 -22.27
N ASP A 58 0.63 -2.87 -22.10
CA ASP A 58 0.87 -1.46 -22.38
C ASP A 58 1.57 -0.71 -21.23
N SER A 59 1.70 -1.31 -20.04
CA SER A 59 2.52 -0.77 -18.93
C SER A 59 4.02 -0.85 -19.23
N GLY A 60 4.43 -1.81 -20.08
CA GLY A 60 5.83 -2.12 -20.38
C GLY A 60 6.61 -2.83 -19.26
N ASN A 61 5.99 -3.10 -18.11
CA ASN A 61 6.62 -3.71 -16.94
C ASN A 61 6.73 -5.24 -17.05
N THR A 62 7.46 -5.87 -16.13
CA THR A 62 7.46 -7.33 -15.93
C THR A 62 6.93 -7.70 -14.56
N CYS A 63 5.65 -8.10 -14.47
CA CYS A 63 5.06 -8.54 -13.21
C CYS A 63 5.39 -10.00 -12.87
N THR A 64 5.91 -10.22 -11.66
CA THR A 64 6.28 -11.53 -11.11
C THR A 64 5.57 -11.75 -9.76
N PRO A 65 4.67 -12.73 -9.63
CA PRO A 65 3.96 -12.96 -8.37
C PRO A 65 4.86 -13.61 -7.31
N VAL A 66 4.92 -12.99 -6.14
CA VAL A 66 5.56 -13.53 -4.93
C VAL A 66 4.67 -14.63 -4.36
N LYS A 67 5.07 -15.88 -4.57
CA LYS A 67 4.27 -17.06 -4.17
C LYS A 67 4.52 -17.42 -2.71
N TYR A 68 3.47 -17.35 -1.90
CA TYR A 68 3.46 -17.67 -0.48
C TYR A 68 2.14 -18.30 -0.04
N LEU A 69 2.06 -18.77 1.20
CA LEU A 69 0.86 -19.40 1.81
C LEU A 69 -0.26 -18.40 2.17
N SER A 70 -0.68 -17.54 1.22
CA SER A 70 -1.68 -16.47 1.40
C SER A 70 -3.08 -16.95 1.84
N GLY A 71 -3.35 -18.25 1.75
CA GLY A 71 -4.62 -18.85 2.18
C GLY A 71 -4.62 -19.35 3.63
N VAL A 72 -3.51 -19.23 4.37
CA VAL A 72 -3.31 -19.90 5.66
C VAL A 72 -3.19 -18.89 6.82
N PRO A 73 -4.19 -18.81 7.73
CA PRO A 73 -4.11 -17.97 8.93
C PRO A 73 -2.86 -18.23 9.77
N LEU A 74 -2.33 -17.18 10.41
CA LEU A 74 -1.15 -17.20 11.30
C LEU A 74 0.18 -17.65 10.67
N VAL A 75 0.18 -18.20 9.46
CA VAL A 75 1.37 -18.68 8.74
C VAL A 75 1.64 -17.85 7.49
N GLY A 76 0.59 -17.38 6.80
CA GLY A 76 0.69 -16.64 5.54
C GLY A 76 1.61 -15.42 5.62
N GLU A 77 1.51 -14.58 6.65
CA GLU A 77 2.36 -13.39 6.81
C GLU A 77 3.85 -13.75 6.98
N TYR A 78 4.19 -14.70 7.87
CA TYR A 78 5.58 -15.17 8.04
C TYR A 78 6.15 -15.90 6.81
N ASP A 79 5.29 -16.55 6.02
CA ASP A 79 5.66 -17.19 4.77
C ASP A 79 5.88 -16.18 3.65
N GLY A 80 4.98 -15.19 3.56
CA GLY A 80 5.03 -14.06 2.65
C GLY A 80 6.25 -13.18 2.86
N LEU A 81 6.59 -12.82 4.10
CA LEU A 81 7.82 -12.08 4.41
C LEU A 81 9.07 -12.83 3.90
N ARG A 82 9.11 -14.15 4.10
CA ARG A 82 10.23 -15.00 3.67
C ARG A 82 10.31 -15.05 2.14
N ALA A 83 9.18 -15.20 1.46
CA ALA A 83 9.08 -15.20 0.01
C ALA A 83 9.43 -13.83 -0.60
N LEU A 84 8.92 -12.73 -0.04
CA LEU A 84 9.19 -11.36 -0.48
C LEU A 84 10.67 -11.00 -0.30
N ARG A 85 11.25 -11.29 0.87
CA ARG A 85 12.70 -11.11 1.10
C ARG A 85 13.52 -11.89 0.07
N SER A 86 13.15 -13.15 -0.22
CA SER A 86 13.80 -13.96 -1.25
C SER A 86 13.62 -13.39 -2.66
N ALA A 87 12.47 -12.81 -2.99
CA ALA A 87 12.17 -12.22 -4.29
C ALA A 87 12.94 -10.91 -4.51
N ILE A 88 12.95 -10.01 -3.52
CA ILE A 88 13.71 -8.76 -3.56
C ILE A 88 15.21 -9.05 -3.71
N THR A 89 15.78 -9.96 -2.90
CA THR A 89 17.21 -10.34 -3.03
C THR A 89 17.56 -11.06 -4.34
N SER A 90 16.57 -11.63 -5.05
CA SER A 90 16.76 -12.26 -6.37
C SER A 90 16.51 -11.32 -7.54
N SER A 91 16.01 -10.11 -7.29
CA SER A 91 15.66 -9.12 -8.32
C SER A 91 16.89 -8.35 -8.80
N THR A 92 16.87 -7.87 -10.04
CA THR A 92 18.01 -7.18 -10.66
C THR A 92 17.55 -5.93 -11.40
N GLY A 93 18.06 -4.77 -10.96
CA GLY A 93 17.60 -3.46 -11.42
C GLY A 93 16.38 -2.97 -10.62
N GLU A 94 15.83 -1.85 -11.08
CA GLU A 94 14.69 -1.14 -10.47
C GLU A 94 13.51 -2.08 -10.25
N THR A 95 13.07 -2.18 -8.99
CA THR A 95 12.05 -3.12 -8.54
C THR A 95 10.95 -2.39 -7.78
N VAL A 96 9.68 -2.63 -8.15
CA VAL A 96 8.50 -2.10 -7.46
C VAL A 96 7.78 -3.25 -6.78
N VAL A 97 7.44 -3.12 -5.50
CA VAL A 97 6.65 -4.11 -4.76
C VAL A 97 5.19 -3.67 -4.74
N LEU A 98 4.37 -4.23 -5.63
CA LEU A 98 2.93 -3.96 -5.71
C LEU A 98 2.19 -4.92 -4.76
N ALA A 99 1.69 -4.41 -3.64
CA ALA A 99 1.26 -5.23 -2.52
C ALA A 99 -0.14 -4.87 -2.01
N TYR A 100 -1.04 -5.87 -1.97
CA TYR A 100 -2.45 -5.67 -1.65
C TYR A 100 -2.86 -6.31 -0.31
N SER A 101 -3.57 -5.58 0.54
CA SER A 101 -4.17 -6.08 1.79
C SER A 101 -3.15 -6.79 2.70
N GLN A 102 -3.23 -8.11 2.89
CA GLN A 102 -2.19 -8.88 3.60
C GLN A 102 -0.79 -8.73 2.99
N GLY A 103 -0.69 -8.57 1.66
CA GLY A 103 0.56 -8.27 0.98
C GLY A 103 1.19 -6.95 1.44
N ALA A 104 0.39 -5.91 1.70
CA ALA A 104 0.88 -4.65 2.23
C ALA A 104 1.41 -4.79 3.67
N LEU A 105 0.80 -5.66 4.49
CA LEU A 105 1.35 -6.04 5.81
C LEU A 105 2.75 -6.66 5.67
N ILE A 106 2.87 -7.65 4.80
CA ILE A 106 4.10 -8.40 4.51
C ILE A 106 5.21 -7.46 4.00
N ALA A 107 4.86 -6.46 3.19
CA ALA A 107 5.80 -5.48 2.68
C ALA A 107 6.18 -4.40 3.71
N ALA A 108 5.24 -3.96 4.55
CA ALA A 108 5.54 -3.05 5.67
C ALA A 108 6.47 -3.70 6.72
N ASP A 109 6.25 -4.98 7.07
CA ASP A 109 7.15 -5.77 7.92
C ASP A 109 8.51 -6.01 7.24
N TRP A 110 8.56 -6.11 5.90
CA TRP A 110 9.83 -6.08 5.18
C TRP A 110 10.54 -4.73 5.33
N ILE A 111 9.84 -3.59 5.23
CA ILE A 111 10.45 -2.27 5.46
C ILE A 111 10.99 -2.19 6.90
N GLU A 112 10.20 -2.55 7.92
CA GLU A 112 10.60 -2.51 9.33
C GLU A 112 11.87 -3.32 9.60
N GLN A 113 11.96 -4.54 9.05
CA GLN A 113 13.08 -5.44 9.32
C GLN A 113 14.34 -5.20 8.47
N ASN A 114 14.25 -4.49 7.33
CA ASN A 114 15.34 -4.43 6.34
C ASN A 114 15.77 -3.01 5.94
N ALA A 115 14.97 -1.96 6.18
CA ALA A 115 15.34 -0.59 5.85
C ALA A 115 16.60 -0.13 6.61
N GLY A 116 17.49 0.59 5.92
CA GLY A 116 18.79 1.03 6.47
C GLY A 116 19.77 -0.10 6.82
N THR A 117 19.44 -1.38 6.59
CA THR A 117 20.34 -2.50 6.91
C THR A 117 21.30 -2.83 5.77
N SER A 118 22.49 -3.31 6.12
CA SER A 118 23.54 -3.64 5.15
C SER A 118 23.18 -4.90 4.36
N GLY A 119 22.93 -4.75 3.06
CA GLY A 119 22.56 -5.83 2.13
C GLY A 119 21.17 -5.66 1.50
N SER A 120 20.35 -4.72 1.98
CA SER A 120 19.12 -4.30 1.30
C SER A 120 19.42 -3.49 0.04
N PRO A 121 18.53 -3.47 -0.98
CA PRO A 121 18.63 -2.54 -2.11
C PRO A 121 18.61 -1.07 -1.64
N SER A 122 19.24 -0.17 -2.39
CA SER A 122 19.06 1.28 -2.16
C SER A 122 17.65 1.73 -2.54
N PRO A 123 17.14 2.83 -1.96
CA PRO A 123 15.86 3.41 -2.38
C PRO A 123 15.74 3.71 -3.87
N GLU A 124 16.85 4.07 -4.52
CA GLU A 124 16.95 4.26 -5.98
C GLU A 124 16.65 2.99 -6.80
N ASN A 125 16.60 1.81 -6.18
CA ASN A 125 16.36 0.53 -6.86
C ASN A 125 15.13 -0.23 -6.30
N LEU A 126 14.44 0.33 -5.30
CA LEU A 126 13.31 -0.35 -4.63
C LEU A 126 12.27 0.66 -4.13
N SER A 127 11.05 0.58 -4.67
CA SER A 127 9.87 1.29 -4.17
C SER A 127 8.69 0.34 -3.92
N PHE A 128 7.64 0.86 -3.28
CA PHE A 128 6.51 0.08 -2.80
C PHE A 128 5.19 0.75 -3.21
N VAL A 129 4.28 0.00 -3.82
CA VAL A 129 2.90 0.45 -4.08
C VAL A 129 1.97 -0.40 -3.24
N PHE A 130 1.38 0.19 -2.21
CA PHE A 130 0.44 -0.47 -1.32
C PHE A 130 -0.99 -0.15 -1.71
N LEU A 131 -1.87 -1.15 -1.69
CA LEU A 131 -3.30 -0.95 -1.89
C LEU A 131 -4.11 -1.74 -0.86
N GLY A 132 -5.22 -1.17 -0.38
CA GLY A 132 -5.98 -1.75 0.73
C GLY A 132 -5.15 -1.92 2.02
N ASN A 133 -4.16 -1.04 2.25
CA ASN A 133 -3.23 -1.18 3.37
C ASN A 133 -3.93 -1.00 4.73
N SER A 134 -4.02 -2.07 5.52
CA SER A 134 -4.61 -2.01 6.86
C SER A 134 -3.69 -1.40 7.93
N LEU A 135 -2.42 -1.12 7.60
CA LEU A 135 -1.47 -0.32 8.40
C LEU A 135 -1.37 1.14 7.93
N ARG A 136 -2.22 1.60 6.99
CA ARG A 136 -2.18 2.96 6.47
C ARG A 136 -2.28 4.00 7.60
N LYS A 137 -1.35 4.94 7.63
CA LYS A 137 -1.24 6.00 8.66
C LYS A 137 -2.50 6.85 8.83
N TYR A 138 -3.25 7.02 7.74
CA TYR A 138 -4.51 7.77 7.67
C TYR A 138 -5.64 6.84 7.21
N GLY A 139 -6.43 6.32 8.14
CA GLY A 139 -7.57 5.42 7.86
C GLY A 139 -7.28 3.92 7.97
N GLY A 140 -6.05 3.48 8.24
CA GLY A 140 -5.74 2.06 8.45
C GLY A 140 -6.42 1.49 9.69
N VAL A 141 -7.16 0.39 9.53
CA VAL A 141 -7.96 -0.22 10.60
C VAL A 141 -7.12 -0.80 11.74
N ARG A 142 -5.89 -1.26 11.49
CA ARG A 142 -5.02 -1.86 12.53
C ARG A 142 -4.44 -0.78 13.47
N PRO A 143 -3.91 0.35 12.97
CA PRO A 143 -3.62 1.53 13.81
C PRO A 143 -4.84 2.09 14.55
N ALA A 144 -6.00 2.17 13.89
CA ALA A 144 -7.23 2.70 14.50
C ALA A 144 -7.74 1.91 15.72
N TYR A 145 -7.35 0.63 15.83
CA TYR A 145 -7.65 -0.24 16.97
C TYR A 145 -6.43 -0.56 17.86
N GLU A 146 -5.32 0.17 17.72
CA GLU A 146 -4.06 -0.04 18.46
C GLU A 146 -3.51 -1.49 18.36
N ILE A 147 -3.82 -2.21 17.26
CA ILE A 147 -3.36 -3.60 17.04
C ILE A 147 -1.88 -3.62 16.67
N ASP A 148 -1.49 -2.72 15.78
CA ASP A 148 -0.15 -2.54 15.24
C ASP A 148 0.09 -1.04 14.96
N PRO A 149 1.34 -0.55 14.95
CA PRO A 149 1.64 0.81 14.49
C PRO A 149 1.34 0.96 12.99
N PRO A 150 1.23 2.21 12.48
CA PRO A 150 1.22 2.45 11.03
C PRO A 150 2.45 1.88 10.31
N THR A 151 2.35 1.75 8.99
CA THR A 151 3.47 1.48 8.09
C THR A 151 4.68 2.36 8.46
N PRO A 152 5.88 1.77 8.65
CA PRO A 152 7.03 2.50 9.17
C PRO A 152 7.59 3.49 8.15
N GLU A 153 7.90 4.70 8.62
CA GLU A 153 8.66 5.69 7.85
C GLU A 153 10.06 5.14 7.52
N SER A 154 10.50 5.31 6.27
CA SER A 154 11.83 4.85 5.83
C SER A 154 12.35 5.69 4.65
N ASP A 155 13.60 5.44 4.26
CA ASP A 155 14.20 6.06 3.08
C ASP A 155 13.62 5.53 1.75
N TYR A 156 12.85 4.43 1.76
CA TYR A 156 12.16 3.90 0.57
C TYR A 156 10.93 4.75 0.21
N HIS A 157 10.67 4.90 -1.09
CA HIS A 157 9.44 5.55 -1.56
C HIS A 157 8.25 4.57 -1.44
N VAL A 158 7.12 5.08 -0.98
CA VAL A 158 5.89 4.29 -0.78
C VAL A 158 4.69 5.05 -1.35
N THR A 159 4.00 4.49 -2.34
CA THR A 159 2.69 4.96 -2.81
C THR A 159 1.59 4.15 -2.11
N ASP A 160 0.91 4.71 -1.11
CA ASP A 160 -0.19 4.06 -0.38
C ASP A 160 -1.54 4.50 -0.95
N ILE A 161 -2.30 3.57 -1.54
CA ILE A 161 -3.55 3.81 -2.28
C ILE A 161 -4.73 3.18 -1.55
N ALA A 162 -5.63 4.02 -1.06
CA ALA A 162 -6.93 3.61 -0.52
C ALA A 162 -8.05 4.07 -1.43
N ILE A 163 -9.18 3.35 -1.41
CA ILE A 163 -10.45 3.84 -1.96
C ILE A 163 -11.34 4.25 -0.78
N GLU A 164 -12.08 5.35 -0.92
CA GLU A 164 -12.93 5.90 0.14
C GLU A 164 -13.88 4.84 0.72
N TYR A 165 -13.95 4.77 2.05
CA TYR A 165 -14.65 3.76 2.84
C TYR A 165 -14.19 2.30 2.63
N ASP A 166 -13.00 2.02 2.10
CA ASP A 166 -12.40 0.68 2.24
C ASP A 166 -12.32 0.33 3.74
N GLY A 167 -13.00 -0.73 4.18
CA GLY A 167 -13.06 -1.09 5.61
C GLY A 167 -11.73 -1.53 6.24
N ALA A 168 -10.68 -1.71 5.44
CA ALA A 168 -9.32 -1.97 5.90
C ALA A 168 -8.44 -0.70 5.87
N ALA A 169 -8.56 0.11 4.82
CA ALA A 169 -7.64 1.21 4.51
C ALA A 169 -8.23 2.62 4.65
N ASP A 170 -9.55 2.75 4.80
CA ASP A 170 -10.25 4.01 5.07
C ASP A 170 -11.37 3.77 6.10
N PHE A 171 -10.93 3.51 7.33
CA PHE A 171 -11.75 3.31 8.52
C PHE A 171 -12.04 4.66 9.23
N PRO A 172 -13.23 4.88 9.80
CA PRO A 172 -13.61 6.19 10.35
C PRO A 172 -12.92 6.53 11.68
N ASP A 173 -12.42 7.76 11.80
CA ASP A 173 -11.81 8.34 13.01
C ASP A 173 -12.77 8.39 14.22
N ASN A 174 -14.09 8.43 13.98
CA ASN A 174 -15.11 8.51 15.02
C ASN A 174 -15.86 7.17 15.21
N PRO A 175 -15.42 6.29 16.13
CA PRO A 175 -16.04 4.98 16.37
C PRO A 175 -17.43 5.04 17.00
N PHE A 176 -17.92 6.23 17.39
CA PHE A 176 -19.30 6.38 17.88
C PHE A 176 -20.33 6.58 16.75
N ASN A 177 -19.89 6.82 15.51
CA ASN A 177 -20.78 6.88 14.35
C ASN A 177 -21.06 5.47 13.81
N LEU A 178 -22.10 4.84 14.35
CA LEU A 178 -22.50 3.47 13.98
C LEU A 178 -22.87 3.31 12.50
N LEU A 179 -23.29 4.39 11.81
CA LEU A 179 -23.55 4.35 10.36
C LEU A 179 -22.24 4.35 9.56
N ALA A 180 -21.23 5.11 10.00
CA ALA A 180 -19.90 5.06 9.40
C ALA A 180 -19.23 3.70 9.62
N LEU A 181 -19.36 3.09 10.81
CA LEU A 181 -18.90 1.72 11.06
C LEU A 181 -19.62 0.69 10.18
N ALA A 182 -20.95 0.74 10.09
CA ALA A 182 -21.71 -0.16 9.21
C ALA A 182 -21.32 0.03 7.73
N ASN A 183 -21.02 1.26 7.32
CA ASN A 183 -20.53 1.58 5.99
C ASN A 183 -19.10 1.07 5.75
N ALA A 184 -18.21 1.11 6.74
CA ALA A 184 -16.87 0.53 6.67
C ALA A 184 -16.92 -1.00 6.57
N PHE A 185 -17.81 -1.68 7.31
CA PHE A 185 -18.01 -3.13 7.15
C PHE A 185 -18.55 -3.49 5.75
N ALA A 186 -19.52 -2.74 5.22
CA ALA A 186 -19.96 -2.90 3.84
C ALA A 186 -18.83 -2.56 2.84
N GLY A 187 -17.99 -1.59 3.19
CA GLY A 187 -16.79 -1.21 2.46
C GLY A 187 -15.76 -2.34 2.36
N PHE A 188 -15.50 -3.04 3.46
CA PHE A 188 -14.68 -4.26 3.41
C PHE A 188 -15.31 -5.29 2.45
N GLN A 189 -16.62 -5.50 2.52
CA GLN A 189 -17.29 -6.51 1.69
C GLN A 189 -17.37 -6.16 0.18
N TYR A 190 -17.52 -4.88 -0.19
CA TYR A 190 -17.79 -4.47 -1.57
C TYR A 190 -16.69 -3.61 -2.22
N VAL A 191 -15.85 -2.94 -1.44
CA VAL A 191 -14.75 -2.08 -1.92
C VAL A 191 -13.41 -2.78 -1.75
N HIS A 192 -13.09 -3.26 -0.55
CA HIS A 192 -11.82 -3.95 -0.32
C HIS A 192 -11.77 -5.22 -1.18
N ILE A 193 -12.81 -6.06 -1.13
CA ILE A 193 -12.82 -7.36 -1.82
C ILE A 193 -12.99 -7.27 -3.36
N TYR A 194 -13.46 -6.16 -3.94
CA TYR A 194 -13.77 -6.09 -5.39
C TYR A 194 -13.53 -4.74 -6.09
N GLY A 195 -13.01 -3.72 -5.39
CA GLY A 195 -13.04 -2.33 -5.87
C GLY A 195 -11.78 -1.81 -6.54
N TYR A 196 -10.66 -2.53 -6.49
CA TYR A 196 -9.35 -2.03 -6.95
C TYR A 196 -9.07 -2.25 -8.44
N ASP A 197 -9.78 -3.16 -9.10
CA ASP A 197 -9.52 -3.55 -10.49
C ASP A 197 -10.09 -2.52 -11.48
N ASP A 198 -11.27 -1.97 -11.20
CA ASP A 198 -11.95 -0.97 -12.04
C ASP A 198 -11.38 0.48 -11.93
N VAL A 199 -10.44 0.75 -11.03
CA VAL A 199 -9.97 2.13 -10.71
C VAL A 199 -9.06 2.71 -11.80
N ASP A 200 -9.41 3.91 -12.29
CA ASP A 200 -8.60 4.70 -13.23
C ASP A 200 -7.68 5.67 -12.45
N LEU A 201 -6.44 5.26 -12.24
CA LEU A 201 -5.45 6.08 -11.52
C LEU A 201 -5.13 7.43 -12.18
N GLU A 202 -5.40 7.63 -13.47
CA GLU A 202 -5.22 8.92 -14.15
C GLU A 202 -6.47 9.80 -13.97
N ASN A 203 -7.66 9.29 -14.26
CA ASN A 203 -8.89 10.09 -14.39
C ASN A 203 -9.80 10.12 -13.15
N ASP A 204 -9.77 9.14 -12.25
CA ASP A 204 -10.68 9.13 -11.09
C ASP A 204 -10.43 10.31 -10.15
N GLU A 205 -11.51 10.80 -9.52
CA GLU A 205 -11.41 11.81 -8.46
C GLU A 205 -10.62 11.22 -7.28
N LYS A 206 -9.57 11.93 -6.85
CA LYS A 206 -8.63 11.44 -5.84
C LYS A 206 -8.05 12.60 -5.04
N LEU A 207 -7.86 12.39 -3.75
CA LEU A 207 -7.03 13.26 -2.91
C LEU A 207 -5.60 12.69 -2.89
N VAL A 208 -4.60 13.54 -3.02
CA VAL A 208 -3.18 13.15 -3.00
C VAL A 208 -2.42 14.04 -2.02
N TRP A 209 -1.61 13.44 -1.15
CA TRP A 209 -0.78 14.17 -0.20
C TRP A 209 0.50 13.39 0.12
N ASN A 210 1.48 14.06 0.72
CA ASN A 210 2.77 13.45 1.09
C ASN A 210 3.05 13.63 2.57
N ASP A 211 3.50 12.58 3.23
CA ASP A 211 4.11 12.66 4.57
C ASP A 211 5.31 11.69 4.63
N GLY A 212 6.42 12.14 5.21
CA GLY A 212 7.70 11.46 5.08
C GLY A 212 8.10 11.24 3.61
N ASN A 213 8.45 9.99 3.27
CA ASN A 213 8.67 9.54 1.89
C ASN A 213 7.46 8.76 1.31
N THR A 214 6.29 8.88 1.96
CA THR A 214 5.05 8.19 1.56
C THR A 214 4.11 9.15 0.83
N THR A 215 3.79 8.84 -0.42
CA THR A 215 2.69 9.47 -1.17
C THR A 215 1.40 8.73 -0.89
N TYR A 216 0.46 9.40 -0.25
CA TYR A 216 -0.87 8.88 0.05
C TYR A 216 -1.86 9.30 -1.04
N VAL A 217 -2.55 8.33 -1.62
CA VAL A 217 -3.66 8.52 -2.57
C VAL A 217 -4.95 8.00 -1.92
N LEU A 218 -6.03 8.77 -2.02
CA LEU A 218 -7.38 8.36 -1.63
C LEU A 218 -8.35 8.56 -2.81
N ILE A 219 -8.67 7.49 -3.51
CA ILE A 219 -9.66 7.46 -4.58
C ILE A 219 -11.05 7.73 -3.98
N ARG A 220 -11.78 8.71 -4.51
CA ARG A 220 -13.06 9.20 -3.97
C ARG A 220 -14.21 8.37 -4.53
N ARG A 221 -15.33 8.27 -3.81
CA ARG A 221 -16.55 7.69 -4.39
C ARG A 221 -17.80 8.52 -4.09
N GLU A 222 -18.58 8.72 -5.14
CA GLU A 222 -19.94 9.24 -5.08
C GLU A 222 -20.84 8.35 -4.19
N ASN A 223 -20.66 7.03 -4.26
CA ASN A 223 -21.55 6.03 -3.67
C ASN A 223 -21.01 5.36 -2.38
N ILE A 224 -21.87 5.33 -1.35
CA ILE A 224 -21.58 4.68 -0.06
C ILE A 224 -21.81 3.16 -0.11
N PRO A 225 -20.85 2.32 0.34
CA PRO A 225 -20.96 0.86 0.33
C PRO A 225 -22.17 0.29 1.07
N LEU A 226 -22.64 0.99 2.11
CA LEU A 226 -23.82 0.60 2.90
C LEU A 226 -25.09 0.39 2.06
N LEU A 227 -25.15 0.94 0.84
CA LEU A 227 -26.30 0.86 -0.06
C LEU A 227 -26.11 -0.10 -1.25
N GLU A 228 -24.94 -0.72 -1.42
CA GLU A 228 -24.72 -1.73 -2.47
C GLU A 228 -25.67 -2.93 -2.38
N PRO A 229 -26.08 -3.44 -1.19
CA PRO A 229 -27.12 -4.47 -1.10
C PRO A 229 -28.46 -4.07 -1.75
N LEU A 230 -28.78 -2.77 -1.82
CA LEU A 230 -29.97 -2.27 -2.52
C LEU A 230 -29.73 -2.21 -4.03
N ARG A 231 -28.55 -1.73 -4.47
CA ARG A 231 -28.17 -1.67 -5.89
C ARG A 231 -28.09 -3.07 -6.51
N LEU A 232 -27.52 -4.05 -5.81
CA LEU A 232 -27.51 -5.47 -6.20
C LEU A 232 -28.92 -6.10 -6.27
N MET A 233 -29.90 -5.55 -5.55
CA MET A 233 -31.32 -5.93 -5.65
C MET A 233 -32.06 -5.18 -6.77
N GLY A 234 -31.39 -4.32 -7.53
CA GLY A 234 -31.96 -3.46 -8.57
C GLY A 234 -32.70 -2.22 -8.04
N LEU A 235 -32.58 -1.92 -6.74
CA LEU A 235 -33.27 -0.81 -6.06
C LEU A 235 -32.48 0.51 -6.15
N HIS A 236 -31.84 0.78 -7.29
CA HIS A 236 -30.98 1.95 -7.51
C HIS A 236 -31.65 3.27 -7.13
N GLU A 237 -32.88 3.53 -7.62
CA GLU A 237 -33.61 4.76 -7.29
C GLU A 237 -33.76 4.99 -5.78
N LEU A 238 -33.87 3.93 -4.97
CA LEU A 238 -33.95 4.02 -3.51
C LEU A 238 -32.56 4.22 -2.88
N ALA A 239 -31.54 3.51 -3.37
CA ALA A 239 -30.16 3.72 -2.94
C ALA A 239 -29.74 5.18 -3.18
N ASP A 240 -29.99 5.72 -4.36
CA ASP A 240 -29.49 7.04 -4.74
C ASP A 240 -30.25 8.17 -4.02
N GLN A 241 -31.54 7.97 -3.68
CA GLN A 241 -32.30 8.85 -2.77
C GLN A 241 -31.76 8.86 -1.34
N LEU A 242 -31.20 7.74 -0.86
CA LEU A 242 -30.61 7.61 0.47
C LEU A 242 -29.13 8.03 0.50
N ASN A 243 -28.43 7.96 -0.63
CA ASN A 243 -26.98 8.10 -0.73
C ASN A 243 -26.48 9.45 -0.20
N GLY A 244 -27.03 10.57 -0.67
CA GLY A 244 -26.61 11.90 -0.22
C GLY A 244 -26.79 12.13 1.30
N PRO A 245 -28.00 11.99 1.86
CA PRO A 245 -28.25 12.20 3.29
C PRO A 245 -27.48 11.24 4.22
N LEU A 246 -27.23 9.99 3.78
CA LEU A 246 -26.41 9.06 4.55
C LEU A 246 -24.91 9.34 4.40
N LYS A 247 -24.43 9.74 3.21
CA LYS A 247 -23.04 10.15 2.97
C LYS A 247 -22.66 11.34 3.85
N GLU A 248 -23.50 12.36 3.96
CA GLU A 248 -23.27 13.51 4.87
C GLU A 248 -23.09 13.07 6.34
N ILE A 249 -23.91 12.12 6.82
CA ILE A 249 -23.79 11.58 8.18
C ILE A 249 -22.54 10.70 8.33
N ILE A 250 -22.20 9.91 7.31
CA ILE A 250 -21.02 9.02 7.32
C ILE A 250 -19.72 9.84 7.28
N ASP A 251 -19.62 10.83 6.38
CA ASP A 251 -18.45 11.70 6.23
C ASP A 251 -18.14 12.51 7.48
N SER A 252 -19.15 12.80 8.32
CA SER A 252 -18.94 13.42 9.65
C SER A 252 -18.12 12.56 10.63
N ALA A 253 -17.81 11.30 10.28
CA ALA A 253 -16.94 10.42 11.04
C ALA A 253 -15.50 10.34 10.51
N TYR A 254 -15.19 10.96 9.38
CA TYR A 254 -13.90 10.89 8.69
C TYR A 254 -13.17 12.22 8.71
N ASN A 255 -11.92 12.22 9.16
CA ASN A 255 -11.04 13.36 9.03
C ASN A 255 -10.35 13.36 7.66
N ARG A 256 -10.60 14.40 6.86
CA ARG A 256 -9.97 14.62 5.54
C ARG A 256 -8.96 15.76 5.54
N ASP A 257 -8.62 16.32 6.71
CA ASP A 257 -7.60 17.37 6.90
C ASP A 257 -6.20 16.74 6.86
N TYR A 258 -5.73 16.41 5.65
CA TYR A 258 -4.46 15.73 5.42
C TYR A 258 -3.29 16.73 5.23
N PRO A 259 -2.10 16.43 5.79
CA PRO A 259 -0.96 17.34 5.71
C PRO A 259 -0.45 17.45 4.27
N GLY A 260 -0.23 18.67 3.79
CA GLY A 260 0.32 18.89 2.44
C GLY A 260 -0.60 18.44 1.30
N LEU A 261 -1.93 18.43 1.52
CA LEU A 261 -2.92 18.06 0.53
C LEU A 261 -2.75 18.84 -0.80
N VAL A 262 -2.54 18.11 -1.88
CA VAL A 262 -2.38 18.66 -3.24
C VAL A 262 -3.73 18.59 -3.94
N ASP A 263 -4.32 19.76 -4.17
CA ASP A 263 -5.68 19.90 -4.70
C ASP A 263 -5.80 19.35 -6.13
N SER A 264 -6.83 18.53 -6.37
CA SER A 264 -6.86 17.60 -7.51
C SER A 264 -7.28 18.24 -8.84
N THR A 265 -6.35 18.94 -9.48
CA THR A 265 -6.33 19.01 -10.96
C THR A 265 -5.88 17.63 -11.48
N PRO A 266 -6.43 17.09 -12.60
CA PRO A 266 -6.06 15.76 -13.08
C PRO A 266 -4.56 15.65 -13.37
N GLN A 267 -3.83 15.04 -12.46
CA GLN A 267 -2.40 14.83 -12.57
C GLN A 267 -2.06 13.37 -12.29
N ARG A 268 -1.35 12.82 -13.27
CA ARG A 268 -0.60 11.57 -13.27
C ARG A 268 0.28 11.49 -12.02
N ALA A 269 -0.20 10.83 -10.96
CA ALA A 269 0.48 10.71 -9.67
C ALA A 269 0.95 9.27 -9.39
N ALA A 270 0.03 8.29 -9.36
CA ALA A 270 0.40 6.89 -9.10
C ALA A 270 1.28 6.27 -10.21
N THR A 271 1.22 6.82 -11.43
CA THR A 271 2.16 6.49 -12.53
C THR A 271 3.52 7.19 -12.43
N GLN A 272 3.76 8.04 -11.42
CA GLN A 272 5.05 8.70 -11.20
C GLN A 272 6.01 7.93 -10.28
N ASP A 273 5.58 6.84 -9.64
CA ASP A 273 6.50 5.89 -8.97
C ASP A 273 7.55 5.36 -9.99
N LEU A 274 7.15 5.22 -11.26
CA LEU A 274 8.01 4.88 -12.41
C LEU A 274 8.82 6.06 -12.97
N SER A 275 8.66 7.29 -12.47
CA SER A 275 9.43 8.47 -12.90
C SER A 275 10.19 9.17 -11.78
N ALA A 276 9.88 8.90 -10.51
CA ALA A 276 10.60 9.43 -9.35
C ALA A 276 12.05 8.92 -9.25
N LEU A 277 12.40 7.88 -10.02
CA LEU A 277 13.77 7.40 -10.19
C LEU A 277 14.59 8.25 -11.20
N GLN A 278 13.96 9.21 -11.89
CA GLN A 278 14.65 10.21 -12.70
C GLN A 278 14.95 11.43 -11.83
N VAL A 279 16.20 11.53 -11.37
CA VAL A 279 16.72 12.69 -10.63
C VAL A 279 16.63 13.94 -11.50
N ASP A 280 16.18 15.06 -10.91
CA ASP A 280 16.19 16.39 -11.55
C ASP A 280 17.63 16.91 -11.76
N GLU A 281 18.33 16.42 -12.79
CA GLU A 281 19.58 17.01 -13.31
C GLU A 281 19.31 18.29 -14.14
N ASP A 282 18.70 19.30 -13.52
CA ASP A 282 18.52 20.66 -14.06
C ASP A 282 19.20 21.69 -13.11
N ASP A 283 20.51 21.51 -12.87
CA ASP A 283 21.38 22.50 -12.18
C ASP A 283 21.98 23.48 -13.21
N GLU A 284 21.96 24.78 -12.91
CA GLU A 284 22.14 25.85 -13.91
C GLU A 284 23.58 25.97 -14.43
N VAL A 285 23.83 25.43 -15.63
CA VAL A 285 25.11 25.61 -16.36
C VAL A 285 25.28 27.03 -16.93
N GLU A 286 25.76 27.96 -16.11
CA GLU A 286 26.28 29.27 -16.54
C GLU A 286 27.33 29.13 -17.66
N GLU A 287 27.15 29.86 -18.77
CA GLU A 287 27.97 29.67 -19.98
C GLU A 287 29.45 30.07 -19.80
N VAL A 288 30.36 29.13 -20.10
CA VAL A 288 31.80 29.38 -20.20
C VAL A 288 32.19 29.71 -21.64
N GLY A 289 32.50 30.98 -21.90
CA GLY A 289 32.95 31.47 -23.21
C GLY A 289 34.37 31.04 -23.62
N GLU A 290 34.50 30.63 -24.88
CA GLU A 290 35.72 30.43 -25.69
C GLU A 290 36.63 31.71 -25.67
N VAL A 291 37.98 31.75 -25.90
CA VAL A 291 38.94 30.92 -26.68
C VAL A 291 40.41 31.15 -26.20
N THR A 292 41.37 30.44 -26.83
CA THR A 292 42.83 30.71 -27.09
C THR A 292 43.94 30.13 -26.18
N ASP A 293 44.43 28.93 -26.57
CA ASP A 293 45.78 28.66 -27.15
C ASP A 293 47.07 29.28 -26.52
N ALA A 294 47.98 28.43 -26.00
CA ALA A 294 49.45 28.56 -26.15
C ALA A 294 50.30 27.33 -25.68
N ALA A 295 51.25 26.91 -26.51
CA ALA A 295 52.61 26.37 -26.20
C ALA A 295 52.84 25.02 -25.45
N ALA A 296 52.98 23.95 -26.24
CA ALA A 296 54.14 23.01 -26.43
C ALA A 296 55.23 22.71 -25.35
N ASP A 297 55.94 21.59 -25.63
CA ASP A 297 57.18 21.00 -25.02
C ASP A 297 57.00 20.26 -23.65
N ASP A 298 57.60 19.09 -23.36
CA ASP A 298 58.50 18.21 -24.15
C ASP A 298 58.51 16.72 -23.67
N ILE A 299 59.01 15.80 -24.51
CA ILE A 299 59.79 14.53 -24.29
C ILE A 299 59.71 13.74 -22.94
N ASP A 300 59.78 12.39 -22.84
CA ASP A 300 59.68 11.20 -23.73
C ASP A 300 59.70 9.92 -22.83
N ALA A 301 59.57 8.71 -23.39
CA ALA A 301 59.39 7.44 -22.68
C ALA A 301 60.66 6.79 -22.08
N ALA A 302 60.46 5.92 -21.08
CA ALA A 302 61.31 4.76 -20.81
C ALA A 302 60.49 3.63 -20.16
N ALA A 303 60.80 2.37 -20.48
CA ALA A 303 60.13 1.19 -19.94
C ALA A 303 61.11 0.02 -19.74
N ASP A 304 60.59 -1.02 -19.08
CA ASP A 304 60.96 -2.44 -19.28
C ASP A 304 62.09 -3.08 -18.43
N LYS A 305 61.91 -4.39 -18.21
CA LYS A 305 62.81 -5.44 -17.65
C LYS A 305 63.24 -5.39 -16.17
N ALA A 306 63.44 -6.52 -15.48
CA ALA A 306 62.97 -7.92 -15.65
C ALA A 306 63.44 -8.79 -14.44
N SER A 307 62.81 -9.95 -14.19
CA SER A 307 63.48 -11.27 -14.29
C SER A 307 62.48 -12.43 -14.09
N ASP A 308 62.62 -13.48 -14.89
CA ASP A 308 62.04 -14.82 -14.69
C ASP A 308 63.16 -15.81 -14.21
N ASP A 309 62.87 -17.13 -14.26
CA ASP A 309 63.77 -18.30 -14.10
C ASP A 309 64.33 -18.62 -12.69
N ILE A 310 64.57 -19.87 -12.23
CA ILE A 310 64.17 -21.28 -12.57
C ILE A 310 64.65 -22.19 -11.38
N SER A 311 64.36 -23.48 -11.11
CA SER A 311 63.63 -24.62 -11.74
C SER A 311 63.12 -25.63 -10.67
N ASP A 312 62.71 -26.82 -11.10
CA ASP A 312 62.22 -27.99 -10.33
C ASP A 312 63.24 -28.68 -9.38
N ILE A 313 62.76 -29.44 -8.36
CA ILE A 313 63.02 -30.91 -8.13
C ILE A 313 62.49 -31.45 -6.77
N ASP A 314 61.56 -32.41 -6.86
CA ASP A 314 61.28 -33.65 -6.09
C ASP A 314 61.65 -33.92 -4.58
N ASP A 315 60.59 -34.32 -3.83
CA ASP A 315 60.41 -35.61 -3.09
C ASP A 315 60.78 -35.82 -1.58
N GLU A 316 60.16 -36.87 -1.01
CA GLU A 316 60.32 -37.63 0.25
C GLU A 316 59.57 -37.22 1.55
N SER A 317 58.36 -37.76 1.66
CA SER A 317 57.80 -38.56 2.79
C SER A 317 57.66 -38.01 4.23
N ALA A 318 56.42 -38.10 4.75
CA ALA A 318 56.09 -39.09 5.80
C ALA A 318 54.57 -39.35 6.00
N SER A 319 54.20 -40.64 5.93
CA SER A 319 53.10 -41.39 6.60
C SER A 319 52.26 -40.67 7.69
N SER A 320 50.94 -40.90 7.84
CA SER A 320 50.15 -42.13 7.60
C SER A 320 48.71 -41.76 7.16
N ALA A 321 48.03 -42.39 6.21
CA ALA A 321 47.81 -43.82 5.90
C ALA A 321 46.66 -44.49 6.71
N VAL A 322 45.53 -44.67 5.99
CA VAL A 322 44.61 -45.84 5.91
C VAL A 322 43.77 -46.27 7.13
N ASP A 323 42.59 -46.91 6.99
CA ASP A 323 41.80 -47.40 5.83
C ASP A 323 40.29 -47.03 6.07
N SER A 324 39.37 -46.82 5.11
CA SER A 324 38.89 -47.62 3.94
C SER A 324 38.05 -48.86 4.38
N GLU A 325 36.89 -49.26 3.82
CA GLU A 325 36.07 -48.85 2.65
C GLU A 325 34.54 -48.99 2.89
N GLU A 326 33.75 -48.64 1.85
CA GLU A 326 32.45 -49.13 1.30
C GLU A 326 31.73 -50.35 1.95
N ASP A 327 30.45 -50.67 1.70
CA ASP A 327 29.53 -50.35 0.57
C ASP A 327 28.04 -50.29 1.00
N ALA A 328 27.14 -49.97 0.07
CA ALA A 328 25.69 -49.84 0.23
C ALA A 328 24.92 -51.17 0.37
N GLY A 329 23.63 -51.09 0.77
CA GLY A 329 22.68 -52.21 0.56
C GLY A 329 21.39 -52.21 1.37
N ASP A 330 20.31 -51.66 0.77
CA ASP A 330 18.93 -52.21 0.69
C ASP A 330 18.12 -52.60 1.96
N GLY A 331 16.79 -52.67 1.82
CA GLY A 331 16.00 -53.75 2.46
C GLY A 331 15.04 -53.44 3.61
N ALA A 332 13.87 -52.87 3.28
CA ALA A 332 12.52 -53.21 3.79
C ALA A 332 12.15 -53.21 5.30
N ASP A 333 11.03 -52.53 5.59
CA ASP A 333 9.91 -52.91 6.48
C ASP A 333 10.14 -53.66 7.80
N THR A 334 9.69 -53.09 8.93
CA THR A 334 8.84 -53.85 9.87
C THR A 334 7.85 -53.00 10.67
N GLU A 335 6.70 -53.62 10.94
CA GLU A 335 5.50 -53.11 11.60
C GLU A 335 5.59 -52.84 13.12
N SER A 336 4.74 -51.91 13.58
CA SER A 336 4.01 -51.86 14.87
C SER A 336 4.76 -51.93 16.22
N GLY A 337 4.51 -50.93 17.07
CA GLY A 337 4.93 -50.88 18.48
C GLY A 337 4.18 -49.81 19.28
N ASP A 338 3.06 -50.21 19.90
CA ASP A 338 2.12 -49.33 20.61
C ASP A 338 2.56 -49.06 22.07
N THR A 339 2.57 -47.78 22.51
CA THR A 339 2.62 -47.39 23.92
C THR A 339 1.80 -46.12 24.22
N ASP A 340 0.64 -46.35 24.83
CA ASP A 340 -0.26 -45.45 25.56
C ASP A 340 0.39 -44.42 26.52
N GLY A 341 -0.34 -43.31 26.79
CA GLY A 341 -0.19 -42.48 27.99
C GLY A 341 -0.02 -40.95 27.76
N GLY A 342 -1.11 -40.17 27.73
CA GLY A 342 -0.98 -38.70 27.59
C GLY A 342 -2.23 -37.79 27.63
N ASP A 343 -3.37 -38.18 28.20
CA ASP A 343 -4.56 -37.30 28.31
C ASP A 343 -4.32 -36.05 29.20
N LEU A 344 -4.68 -34.85 28.71
CA LEU A 344 -5.19 -33.73 29.51
C LEU A 344 -6.11 -32.79 28.71
N LEU A 345 -7.38 -33.15 28.67
CA LEU A 345 -8.58 -32.31 28.86
C LEU A 345 -8.77 -31.00 28.07
N ASP A 346 -9.78 -31.05 27.20
CA ASP A 346 -10.70 -29.96 26.84
C ASP A 346 -11.47 -29.43 28.08
N ASP A 347 -11.93 -28.18 28.02
CA ASP A 347 -12.85 -27.56 28.99
C ASP A 347 -13.94 -26.79 28.20
N SER A 348 -15.06 -27.46 27.96
CA SER A 348 -16.25 -26.92 27.31
C SER A 348 -17.41 -26.89 28.32
N SER A 349 -18.17 -25.79 28.35
CA SER A 349 -19.14 -25.50 29.41
C SER A 349 -20.50 -26.19 29.24
N GLU A 350 -21.00 -26.84 30.30
CA GLU A 350 -22.41 -27.22 30.47
C GLU A 350 -23.20 -26.04 31.12
N GLU A 351 -24.33 -25.54 30.63
CA GLU A 351 -25.65 -26.18 30.34
C GLU A 351 -26.51 -26.45 31.59
N ASP A 352 -27.75 -25.93 31.62
CA ASP A 352 -28.88 -26.53 32.36
C ASP A 352 -30.27 -26.04 31.85
N SER A 353 -31.04 -26.97 31.25
CA SER A 353 -32.51 -27.04 31.05
C SER A 353 -33.26 -25.90 30.29
N ALA A 354 -34.06 -26.14 29.23
CA ALA A 354 -35.18 -27.10 28.98
C ALA A 354 -36.46 -26.82 29.82
N ASP A 355 -37.72 -27.02 29.40
CA ASP A 355 -38.40 -27.60 28.20
C ASP A 355 -39.84 -26.96 28.13
N ASP A 356 -40.78 -27.08 27.17
CA ASP A 356 -41.01 -27.85 25.91
C ASP A 356 -41.91 -27.00 24.94
N SER A 357 -42.15 -27.53 23.74
CA SER A 357 -42.89 -27.07 22.56
C SER A 357 -44.42 -26.82 22.71
N THR A 358 -44.99 -25.92 21.88
CA THR A 358 -45.97 -26.24 20.79
C THR A 358 -46.92 -25.08 20.39
N GLY A 359 -47.18 -24.96 19.07
CA GLY A 359 -48.54 -24.91 18.51
C GLY A 359 -49.46 -23.67 18.64
N GLY A 360 -49.34 -22.73 17.70
CA GLY A 360 -50.44 -22.32 16.79
C GLY A 360 -51.68 -21.51 17.27
N SER A 361 -52.08 -20.57 16.40
CA SER A 361 -53.39 -19.86 16.32
C SER A 361 -53.67 -18.69 17.27
N ALA A 362 -54.09 -17.57 16.67
CA ALA A 362 -54.90 -16.53 17.33
C ALA A 362 -56.39 -16.99 17.40
N PRO A 363 -57.25 -16.37 18.24
CA PRO A 363 -57.93 -15.14 17.78
C PRO A 363 -58.29 -14.08 18.86
N ASP A 364 -58.50 -12.86 18.37
CA ASP A 364 -59.50 -11.82 18.74
C ASP A 364 -59.85 -11.39 20.18
N SER A 365 -59.98 -10.04 20.28
CA SER A 365 -61.03 -9.25 20.97
C SER A 365 -60.85 -8.67 22.39
N ASP A 366 -61.10 -7.35 22.45
CA ASP A 366 -61.82 -6.55 23.46
C ASP A 366 -61.18 -6.35 24.87
N ASP A 367 -61.36 -5.24 25.60
CA ASP A 367 -61.81 -3.85 25.32
C ASP A 367 -61.47 -2.96 26.58
N SER A 368 -61.67 -1.63 26.50
CA SER A 368 -61.70 -0.64 27.61
C SER A 368 -60.36 -0.39 28.35
N ALA A 369 -59.68 0.76 28.24
CA ALA A 369 -60.08 2.19 28.35
C ALA A 369 -60.46 2.67 29.76
N SER A 370 -59.63 3.57 30.34
CA SER A 370 -60.02 4.71 31.20
C SER A 370 -58.80 5.52 31.68
N GLU A 371 -58.74 6.82 31.36
CA GLU A 371 -58.06 7.81 32.22
C GLU A 371 -58.99 8.21 33.39
N PRO A 372 -58.51 9.00 34.40
CA PRO A 372 -58.87 10.43 34.33
C PRO A 372 -57.88 11.45 34.97
N THR A 373 -57.46 12.42 34.16
CA THR A 373 -57.50 13.89 34.41
C THR A 373 -56.90 14.57 35.67
N SER A 374 -55.94 15.47 35.41
CA SER A 374 -55.92 16.91 35.80
C SER A 374 -55.50 17.39 37.21
N GLY A 375 -54.84 18.57 37.24
CA GLY A 375 -54.47 19.34 38.45
C GLY A 375 -53.06 19.96 38.38
N ALA A 376 -52.74 20.87 37.44
CA ALA A 376 -53.03 22.32 37.47
C ALA A 376 -52.19 23.12 38.51
N GLY A 377 -51.32 24.01 38.03
CA GLY A 377 -50.48 24.90 38.84
C GLY A 377 -49.59 25.79 37.96
N ASP A 378 -50.03 27.03 37.73
CA ASP A 378 -49.35 28.07 36.94
C ASP A 378 -48.73 29.10 37.90
N ASP A 379 -47.50 29.55 37.65
CA ASP A 379 -47.15 30.97 37.79
C ASP A 379 -45.90 31.31 36.94
N SER A 380 -45.69 32.61 36.71
CA SER A 380 -44.74 33.17 35.73
C SER A 380 -43.66 34.03 36.38
N SER A 381 -42.60 34.33 35.61
CA SER A 381 -41.91 35.65 35.49
C SER A 381 -40.37 35.60 35.50
N ALA A 382 -39.80 36.15 34.42
CA ALA A 382 -38.52 36.88 34.43
C ALA A 382 -38.84 38.40 34.56
N PRO A 383 -37.89 39.38 34.54
CA PRO A 383 -36.46 39.27 34.22
C PRO A 383 -35.48 40.21 34.99
N SER A 384 -34.21 40.18 34.55
CA SER A 384 -33.27 41.32 34.43
C SER A 384 -32.40 41.81 35.60
N ALA A 385 -31.23 42.29 35.15
CA ALA A 385 -30.38 43.38 35.66
C ALA A 385 -29.23 43.07 36.64
N SER A 386 -28.05 43.45 36.13
CA SER A 386 -26.76 43.78 36.75
C SER A 386 -26.78 44.52 38.09
N GLU A 387 -25.70 44.33 38.87
CA GLU A 387 -24.86 45.43 39.39
C GLU A 387 -23.39 44.96 39.44
N ALA A 388 -22.43 45.89 39.56
CA ALA A 388 -21.00 45.56 39.65
C ALA A 388 -20.22 46.59 40.49
N ASP A 389 -19.33 46.10 41.37
CA ASP A 389 -18.25 46.86 42.01
C ASP A 389 -17.21 45.86 42.59
N SER A 390 -15.95 46.15 42.93
CA SER A 390 -14.92 47.16 42.56
C SER A 390 -13.95 47.30 43.75
N ASP A 391 -12.70 47.72 43.49
CA ASP A 391 -11.60 47.95 44.48
C ASP A 391 -11.09 46.73 45.30
N SER A 392 -9.81 46.61 45.65
CA SER A 392 -8.57 47.37 45.36
C SER A 392 -7.38 46.36 45.29
N GLY A 393 -6.20 46.57 44.70
CA GLY A 393 -5.25 47.69 44.76
C GLY A 393 -4.26 47.48 45.94
N SER A 394 -2.92 47.46 45.80
CA SER A 394 -1.97 47.64 44.67
C SER A 394 -0.79 46.63 44.81
N ASP A 395 0.47 46.72 44.33
CA ASP A 395 1.33 47.78 43.77
C ASP A 395 2.53 47.21 42.94
N ALA A 396 3.59 48.00 42.71
CA ALA A 396 4.83 47.72 41.95
C ALA A 396 5.88 46.81 42.69
N GLU A 397 7.11 46.47 42.23
CA GLU A 397 8.12 47.01 41.28
C GLU A 397 8.87 45.83 40.56
N GLY A 398 9.81 45.97 39.60
CA GLY A 398 10.33 47.15 38.88
C GLY A 398 11.83 47.11 38.49
N SER A 399 12.23 46.18 37.61
CA SER A 399 13.47 46.21 36.76
C SER A 399 14.88 46.10 37.39
N ALA A 400 15.86 45.82 36.50
CA ALA A 400 17.33 45.75 36.67
C ALA A 400 17.90 44.42 37.22
N GLU A 401 19.00 43.84 36.67
CA GLU A 401 19.82 44.17 35.48
C GLU A 401 19.88 43.00 34.49
#